data_AF-A0A2Z5GA93-F1
#
_entry.id   AF-A0A2Z5GA93-F1
#
_cell.length_a   1.000
_cell.length_b   1.000
_cell.length_c   1.000
_cell.angle_alpha   90.00
_cell.angle_beta   90.00
_cell.angle_gamma   90.00
#
_symmetry.space_group_name_H-M   'P 1'
#
loop_
_entity.id
_entity.type
_entity.pdbx_description
1 polymer ?
#
loop_
_entity_poly.entity_id
_entity_poly.type
_entity_poly.pdbx_seq_one_letter_code
_entity_poly.pdbx_strand_id
1 'polypeptide(L)'
;MTTTGTMLAPIPPFTLETAIEKVRKAEDGWNSRDPQRVSLAYTVDCRWRNRAEFPTGREQIVEFLTRKWNREHEYRLIKELWAFAGNRIAVRFAYEYRDDSSQWYRAYGNENWEFNEEGVMRLRYASINDLRISPDERMFHWPLGRRPDDHPGLSDLGL
;
A
#
# COMPACT_ATOMS: atom_id res chain seq x y z
N MET A 1 30.38 7.56 12.23
CA MET A 1 29.68 8.49 11.31
C MET A 1 28.26 7.96 11.16
N THR A 2 27.31 8.49 11.91
CA THR A 2 25.89 8.19 11.72
C THR A 2 25.46 8.89 10.44
N THR A 3 25.28 8.12 9.37
CA THR A 3 24.61 8.59 8.16
C THR A 3 23.25 9.12 8.61
N THR A 4 23.03 10.43 8.52
CA THR A 4 21.74 11.06 8.81
C THR A 4 20.76 10.56 7.75
N GLY A 5 20.13 9.41 8.02
CA GLY A 5 19.07 8.88 7.19
C GLY A 5 17.90 9.86 7.17
N THR A 6 17.38 10.17 5.98
CA THR A 6 16.21 11.04 5.84
C THR A 6 15.02 10.43 6.60
N MET A 7 14.52 11.14 7.61
CA MET A 7 13.30 10.75 8.32
C MET A 7 12.09 10.84 7.38
N LEU A 8 11.24 9.82 7.42
CA LEU A 8 10.02 9.75 6.61
C LEU A 8 8.80 10.03 7.50
N ALA A 9 8.51 11.30 7.71
CA ALA A 9 7.36 11.73 8.50
C ALA A 9 6.01 11.26 7.86
N PRO A 10 5.02 10.87 8.67
CA PRO A 10 5.03 10.80 10.13
C PRO A 10 5.91 9.69 10.71
N ILE A 11 6.54 9.95 11.86
CA ILE A 11 7.37 8.99 12.61
C ILE A 11 6.61 8.48 13.85
N PRO A 12 6.87 7.24 14.31
CA PRO A 12 6.23 6.72 15.52
C PRO A 12 6.77 7.37 16.81
N PRO A 13 6.05 7.31 17.95
CA PRO A 13 4.73 6.69 18.11
C PRO A 13 3.62 7.49 17.42
N PHE A 14 2.67 6.78 16.81
CA PHE A 14 1.58 7.42 16.06
C PHE A 14 0.44 7.89 16.98
N THR A 15 -0.19 8.99 16.57
CA THR A 15 -1.53 9.40 16.99
C THR A 15 -2.53 8.95 15.92
N LEU A 16 -3.84 9.12 16.17
CA LEU A 16 -4.86 8.82 15.17
C LEU A 16 -4.62 9.62 13.88
N GLU A 17 -4.40 10.92 14.02
CA GLU A 17 -4.15 11.84 12.90
C GLU A 17 -2.91 11.42 12.09
N THR A 18 -1.79 11.18 12.76
CA THR A 18 -0.54 10.83 12.07
C THR A 18 -0.57 9.41 11.50
N ALA A 19 -1.33 8.49 12.09
CA ALA A 19 -1.57 7.17 11.50
C ALA A 19 -2.41 7.26 10.21
N ILE A 20 -3.47 8.07 10.20
CA ILE A 20 -4.28 8.33 8.99
C ILE A 20 -3.41 8.96 7.90
N GLU A 21 -2.60 9.97 8.25
CA GLU A 21 -1.68 10.60 7.31
C GLU A 21 -0.64 9.60 6.76
N LYS A 22 -0.11 8.71 7.62
CA LYS A 22 0.83 7.66 7.21
C LYS A 22 0.18 6.68 6.21
N VAL A 23 -1.06 6.28 6.46
CA VAL A 23 -1.85 5.43 5.57
C VAL A 23 -2.09 6.12 4.22
N ARG A 24 -2.48 7.40 4.23
CA ARG A 24 -2.71 8.18 3.00
C ARG A 24 -1.43 8.35 2.17
N LYS A 25 -0.29 8.67 2.81
CA LYS A 25 1.01 8.73 2.13
C LYS A 25 1.42 7.41 1.50
N ALA A 26 1.15 6.29 2.17
CA ALA A 26 1.38 4.97 1.60
C ALA A 26 0.43 4.70 0.41
N GLU A 27 -0.86 5.04 0.52
CA GLU A 27 -1.82 4.93 -0.59
C GLU A 27 -1.33 5.71 -1.83
N ASP A 28 -0.92 6.97 -1.65
CA ASP A 28 -0.40 7.84 -2.72
C ASP A 28 0.85 7.23 -3.37
N GLY A 29 1.77 6.72 -2.55
CA GLY A 29 2.96 6.03 -3.02
C GLY A 29 2.63 4.84 -3.92
N TRP A 30 1.75 3.94 -3.46
CA TRP A 30 1.38 2.74 -4.22
C TRP A 30 0.59 3.07 -5.49
N ASN A 31 -0.25 4.11 -5.48
CA ASN A 31 -0.98 4.57 -6.67
C ASN A 31 -0.07 5.18 -7.75
N SER A 32 1.18 5.54 -7.44
CA SER A 32 2.17 5.90 -8.46
C SER A 32 2.54 4.73 -9.36
N ARG A 33 2.43 3.49 -8.85
CA ARG A 33 2.87 2.25 -9.51
C ARG A 33 4.34 2.28 -9.95
N ASP A 34 5.15 3.04 -9.22
CA ASP A 34 6.60 3.14 -9.40
C ASP A 34 7.31 2.26 -8.35
N PRO A 35 7.90 1.11 -8.74
CA PRO A 35 8.58 0.21 -7.82
C PRO A 35 9.67 0.89 -7.01
N GLN A 36 10.38 1.85 -7.60
CA GLN A 36 11.58 2.44 -7.04
C GLN A 36 11.15 3.46 -6.00
N ARG A 37 10.23 4.34 -6.36
CA ARG A 37 9.62 5.30 -5.44
C ARG A 37 8.98 4.62 -4.24
N VAL A 38 8.23 3.53 -4.46
CA VAL A 38 7.55 2.82 -3.36
C VAL A 38 8.56 2.11 -2.45
N SER A 39 9.64 1.54 -3.00
CA SER A 39 10.67 0.85 -2.22
C SER A 39 11.36 1.74 -1.16
N LEU A 40 11.40 3.06 -1.39
CA LEU A 40 12.04 4.02 -0.48
C LEU A 40 11.34 4.12 0.88
N ALA A 41 10.06 3.73 0.96
CA ALA A 41 9.29 3.71 2.21
C ALA A 41 9.65 2.54 3.15
N TYR A 42 10.50 1.61 2.71
CA TYR A 42 10.89 0.41 3.45
C TYR A 42 12.36 0.49 3.86
N THR A 43 12.74 -0.14 4.97
CA THR A 43 14.16 -0.24 5.36
C THR A 43 14.94 -1.09 4.34
N VAL A 44 16.26 -0.93 4.28
CA VAL A 44 17.12 -1.68 3.33
C VAL A 44 17.00 -3.19 3.51
N ASP A 45 16.71 -3.63 4.73
CA ASP A 45 16.55 -5.00 5.20
C ASP A 45 15.09 -5.39 5.50
N CYS A 46 14.12 -4.60 5.02
CA CYS A 46 12.70 -4.78 5.32
C CYS A 46 12.21 -6.19 4.98
N ARG A 47 11.39 -6.79 5.85
CA ARG A 47 10.86 -8.13 5.64
C ARG A 47 9.38 -8.09 5.32
N TRP A 48 9.02 -8.71 4.20
CA TRP A 48 7.63 -8.82 3.78
C TRP A 48 7.11 -10.26 3.88
N ARG A 49 5.80 -10.37 4.11
CA ARG A 49 4.99 -11.43 3.55
C ARG A 49 3.88 -10.78 2.73
N ASN A 50 3.80 -11.09 1.45
CA ASN A 50 2.71 -10.66 0.58
C ASN A 50 2.03 -11.90 0.01
N ARG A 51 0.82 -12.21 0.47
CA ARG A 51 0.16 -13.50 0.21
C ARG A 51 1.08 -14.65 0.66
N ALA A 52 1.62 -15.39 -0.30
CA ALA A 52 2.56 -16.51 -0.12
C ALA A 52 4.00 -16.20 -0.59
N GLU A 53 4.30 -14.96 -0.96
CA GLU A 53 5.66 -14.50 -1.31
C GLU A 53 6.33 -13.78 -0.14
N PHE A 54 7.65 -13.91 0.00
CA PHE A 54 8.43 -13.39 1.13
C PHE A 54 9.63 -12.51 0.72
N PRO A 55 9.42 -11.35 0.07
CA PRO A 55 10.53 -10.44 -0.25
C PRO A 55 11.30 -10.00 1.00
N THR A 56 12.63 -9.99 0.89
CA THR A 56 13.54 -9.48 1.93
C THR A 56 14.48 -8.43 1.34
N GLY A 57 14.41 -7.22 1.88
CA GLY A 57 15.18 -6.05 1.45
C GLY A 57 14.58 -5.32 0.25
N ARG A 58 15.08 -4.08 0.02
CA ARG A 58 14.52 -3.19 -1.02
C ARG A 58 14.61 -3.77 -2.43
N GLU A 59 15.68 -4.49 -2.75
CA GLU A 59 15.88 -5.08 -4.07
C GLU A 59 14.78 -6.09 -4.42
N GLN A 60 14.51 -7.06 -3.54
CA GLN A 60 13.43 -8.03 -3.75
C GLN A 60 12.04 -7.38 -3.71
N ILE A 61 11.88 -6.31 -2.93
CA ILE A 61 10.64 -5.51 -2.94
C ILE A 61 10.44 -4.86 -4.32
N VAL A 62 11.47 -4.26 -4.90
CA VAL A 62 11.43 -3.68 -6.25
C VAL A 62 11.06 -4.73 -7.29
N GLU A 63 11.68 -5.91 -7.25
CA GLU A 63 11.35 -7.01 -8.15
C GLU A 63 9.89 -7.45 -8.01
N PHE A 64 9.41 -7.61 -6.77
CA PHE A 64 8.02 -7.96 -6.48
C PHE A 64 7.05 -6.91 -7.06
N LEU A 65 7.30 -5.62 -6.79
CA LEU A 65 6.46 -4.52 -7.26
C LEU A 65 6.47 -4.40 -8.79
N THR A 66 7.62 -4.64 -9.42
CA THR A 66 7.75 -4.67 -10.88
C THR A 66 6.88 -5.78 -11.47
N ARG A 67 6.96 -7.01 -10.94
CA ARG A 67 6.08 -8.12 -11.38
C ARG A 67 4.60 -7.81 -11.13
N LYS A 68 4.28 -7.19 -9.99
CA LYS A 68 2.90 -6.83 -9.62
C LYS A 68 2.28 -5.94 -10.68
N TRP A 69 2.91 -4.81 -11.03
CA TRP A 69 2.32 -3.84 -11.95
C TRP A 69 2.52 -4.15 -13.43
N ASN A 70 3.34 -5.16 -13.76
CA ASN A 70 3.30 -5.77 -15.10
C ASN A 70 2.05 -6.64 -15.31
N ARG A 71 1.41 -7.13 -14.23
CA ARG A 71 0.22 -7.99 -14.30
C ARG A 71 -1.07 -7.25 -13.94
N GLU A 72 -1.00 -6.33 -12.98
CA GLU A 72 -2.17 -5.64 -12.44
C GLU A 72 -2.35 -4.27 -13.11
N HIS A 73 -2.94 -4.29 -14.31
CA HIS A 73 -3.13 -3.09 -15.13
C HIS A 73 -4.25 -2.20 -14.58
N GLU A 74 -4.17 -0.90 -14.87
CA GLU A 74 -5.14 0.11 -14.41
C GLU A 74 -5.36 0.15 -12.89
N TYR A 75 -4.33 -0.28 -12.15
CA TYR A 75 -4.31 -0.36 -10.70
C TYR A 75 -4.72 0.96 -10.03
N ARG A 76 -5.76 0.88 -9.20
CA ARG A 76 -6.25 1.96 -8.34
C ARG A 76 -6.50 1.43 -6.95
N LEU A 77 -5.95 2.09 -5.94
CA LEU A 77 -5.94 1.62 -4.56
C LEU A 77 -6.55 2.65 -3.61
N ILE A 78 -7.32 2.15 -2.65
CA ILE A 78 -7.75 2.89 -1.46
C ILE A 78 -7.27 2.14 -0.23
N LYS A 79 -6.68 2.85 0.73
CA LYS A 79 -6.29 2.35 2.05
C LYS A 79 -7.04 3.12 3.12
N GLU A 80 -7.38 2.44 4.21
CA GLU A 80 -8.04 3.04 5.37
C GLU A 80 -7.46 2.45 6.65
N LEU A 81 -7.27 3.31 7.64
CA LEU A 81 -6.77 2.92 8.95
C LEU A 81 -7.78 1.98 9.62
N TRP A 82 -7.29 0.87 10.18
CA TRP A 82 -8.10 -0.01 11.03
C TRP A 82 -7.80 0.21 12.52
N ALA A 83 -6.52 0.16 12.88
CA ALA A 83 -6.04 0.38 14.24
C ALA A 83 -4.56 0.77 14.23
N PHE A 84 -4.06 1.35 15.32
CA PHE A 84 -2.64 1.65 15.49
C PHE A 84 -2.24 1.48 16.95
N ALA A 85 -0.96 1.17 17.19
CA ALA A 85 -0.39 1.08 18.54
C ALA A 85 1.12 1.30 18.49
N GLY A 86 1.63 2.34 19.16
CA GLY A 86 3.06 2.67 19.16
C GLY A 86 3.60 2.88 17.75
N ASN A 87 4.49 1.98 17.30
CA ASN A 87 5.10 1.99 15.97
C ASN A 87 4.42 1.06 14.95
N ARG A 88 3.21 0.58 15.23
CA ARG A 88 2.46 -0.34 14.37
C ARG A 88 1.16 0.28 13.86
N ILE A 89 0.81 -0.05 12.62
CA ILE A 89 -0.45 0.34 11.98
C ILE A 89 -1.07 -0.91 11.32
N ALA A 90 -2.35 -1.14 11.59
CA ALA A 90 -3.19 -2.10 10.87
C ALA A 90 -4.08 -1.36 9.89
N VAL A 91 -4.15 -1.86 8.65
CA VAL A 91 -4.78 -1.17 7.52
C VAL A 91 -5.71 -2.14 6.79
N ARG A 92 -6.89 -1.63 6.43
CA ARG A 92 -7.77 -2.24 5.44
C ARG A 92 -7.52 -1.56 4.10
N PHE A 93 -7.59 -2.31 3.01
CA PHE A 93 -7.48 -1.72 1.68
C PHE A 93 -8.25 -2.53 0.65
N ALA A 94 -8.60 -1.85 -0.44
CA ALA A 94 -9.04 -2.51 -1.66
C ALA A 94 -8.36 -1.86 -2.87
N TYR A 95 -8.08 -2.66 -3.89
CA TYR A 95 -7.63 -2.14 -5.18
C TYR A 95 -8.35 -2.81 -6.34
N GLU A 96 -8.60 -2.04 -7.39
CA GLU A 96 -9.17 -2.52 -8.64
C GLU A 96 -8.10 -2.55 -9.72
N TYR A 97 -8.12 -3.59 -10.55
CA TYR A 97 -7.19 -3.77 -11.66
C TYR A 97 -7.81 -4.70 -12.71
N ARG A 98 -7.21 -4.74 -13.90
CA ARG A 98 -7.46 -5.79 -14.89
C ARG A 98 -6.19 -6.55 -15.25
N ASP A 99 -6.31 -7.82 -15.58
CA ASP A 99 -5.19 -8.64 -16.06
C ASP A 99 -4.99 -8.50 -17.59
N ASP A 100 -4.02 -9.24 -18.13
CA ASP A 100 -3.71 -9.27 -19.57
C ASP A 100 -4.86 -9.78 -20.43
N SER A 101 -5.81 -10.51 -19.85
CA SER A 101 -7.03 -10.99 -20.52
C SER A 101 -8.18 -9.98 -20.41
N SER A 102 -7.93 -8.78 -19.87
CA SER A 102 -8.92 -7.74 -19.58
C SER A 102 -10.00 -8.16 -18.57
N GLN A 103 -9.78 -9.24 -17.81
CA GLN A 103 -10.65 -9.58 -16.69
C GLN A 103 -10.39 -8.60 -15.55
N TRP A 104 -11.45 -7.98 -15.03
CA TRP A 104 -11.38 -7.07 -13.89
C TRP A 104 -11.45 -7.83 -12.56
N TYR A 105 -10.77 -7.28 -11.57
CA TYR A 105 -10.78 -7.76 -10.19
C TYR A 105 -10.91 -6.59 -9.23
N ARG A 106 -11.57 -6.85 -8.10
CA ARG A 106 -11.40 -6.07 -6.87
C ARG A 106 -10.69 -6.96 -5.85
N ALA A 107 -9.50 -6.55 -5.48
CA ALA A 107 -8.70 -7.22 -4.47
C ALA A 107 -8.95 -6.58 -3.10
N TYR A 108 -9.34 -7.38 -2.12
CA TYR A 108 -9.54 -6.95 -0.73
C TYR A 108 -8.37 -7.39 0.11
N GLY A 109 -7.84 -6.50 0.94
CA GLY A 109 -6.64 -6.78 1.70
C GLY A 109 -6.64 -6.23 3.11
N ASN A 110 -5.93 -6.96 3.97
CA ASN A 110 -5.46 -6.47 5.26
C ASN A 110 -3.95 -6.46 5.26
N GLU A 111 -3.36 -5.37 5.74
CA GLU A 111 -1.94 -5.32 5.98
C GLU A 111 -1.58 -4.73 7.33
N ASN A 112 -0.51 -5.27 7.91
CA ASN A 112 0.03 -4.83 9.17
C ASN A 112 1.47 -4.35 8.96
N TRP A 113 1.74 -3.16 9.45
CA TRP A 113 2.98 -2.44 9.27
C TRP A 113 3.67 -2.24 10.60
N GLU A 114 4.99 -2.32 10.59
CA GLU A 114 5.83 -1.92 11.71
C GLU A 114 6.94 -1.01 11.21
N PHE A 115 7.15 0.11 11.89
CA PHE A 115 8.09 1.16 11.51
C PHE A 115 9.27 1.23 12.48
N ASN A 116 10.43 1.66 11.97
CA ASN A 116 11.57 2.08 12.81
C ASN A 116 11.38 3.53 13.30
N GLU A 117 12.34 4.03 14.08
CA GLU A 117 12.31 5.36 14.70
C GLU A 117 12.33 6.49 13.66
N GLU A 118 12.93 6.25 12.48
CA GLU A 118 12.95 7.21 11.37
C GLU A 118 11.65 7.21 10.53
N GLY A 119 10.64 6.42 10.92
CA GLY A 119 9.36 6.32 10.22
C GLY A 119 9.39 5.48 8.95
N VAL A 120 10.42 4.65 8.76
CA VAL A 120 10.58 3.75 7.62
C VAL A 120 10.06 2.36 7.99
N MET A 121 9.30 1.72 7.09
CA MET A 121 8.66 0.43 7.39
C MET A 121 9.69 -0.70 7.39
N ARG A 122 9.82 -1.44 8.51
CA ARG A 122 10.75 -2.56 8.67
C ARG A 122 10.09 -3.93 8.53
N LEU A 123 8.79 -4.04 8.82
CA LEU A 123 7.99 -5.24 8.60
C LEU A 123 6.69 -4.91 7.87
N ARG A 124 6.32 -5.74 6.89
CA ARG A 124 5.03 -5.66 6.17
C ARG A 124 4.42 -7.05 6.02
N TYR A 125 3.23 -7.24 6.61
CA TYR A 125 2.47 -8.47 6.43
C TYR A 125 1.16 -8.16 5.73
N ALA A 126 0.95 -8.67 4.52
CA ALA A 126 -0.24 -8.42 3.72
C ALA A 126 -0.92 -9.73 3.29
N SER A 127 -2.22 -9.82 3.60
CA SER A 127 -3.12 -10.88 3.14
C SER A 127 -4.15 -10.26 2.20
N ILE A 128 -4.34 -10.87 1.03
CA ILE A 128 -5.13 -10.27 -0.06
C ILE A 128 -5.88 -11.39 -0.78
N ASN A 129 -7.16 -11.14 -1.07
CA ASN A 129 -8.06 -12.04 -1.79
C ASN A 129 -8.68 -11.29 -2.98
N ASP A 130 -8.72 -11.93 -4.15
CA ASP A 130 -9.21 -11.31 -5.38
C ASP A 130 -10.64 -11.78 -5.69
N LEU A 131 -11.54 -10.82 -5.88
CA LEU A 131 -12.88 -11.05 -6.38
C LEU A 131 -12.93 -10.66 -7.86
N ARG A 132 -13.36 -11.58 -8.73
CA ARG A 132 -13.65 -11.24 -10.13
C ARG A 132 -14.86 -10.32 -10.18
N ILE A 133 -14.76 -9.26 -10.97
CA ILE A 133 -15.85 -8.30 -11.22
C ILE A 133 -15.98 -8.02 -12.71
N SER A 134 -17.14 -7.56 -13.14
CA SER A 134 -17.36 -6.96 -14.46
C SER A 134 -16.86 -5.50 -14.49
N PRO A 135 -16.65 -4.91 -15.68
CA PRO A 135 -16.28 -3.49 -15.79
C PRO A 135 -17.27 -2.53 -15.13
N ASP A 136 -18.57 -2.83 -15.17
CA ASP A 136 -19.63 -1.97 -14.64
C ASP A 136 -19.74 -2.01 -13.11
N GLU A 137 -19.17 -3.03 -12.47
CA GLU A 137 -19.10 -3.14 -11.01
C GLU A 137 -17.95 -2.33 -10.40
N ARG A 138 -17.09 -1.71 -11.22
CA ARG A 138 -15.96 -0.88 -10.75
C ARG A 138 -16.46 0.32 -9.95
N MET A 139 -15.74 0.64 -8.89
CA MET A 139 -16.03 1.78 -8.00
C MET A 139 -14.92 2.83 -8.03
N PHE A 140 -13.73 2.49 -8.53
CA PHE A 140 -12.57 3.37 -8.46
C PHE A 140 -12.37 4.09 -9.81
N HIS A 141 -12.85 5.34 -9.85
CA HIS A 141 -12.88 6.16 -11.06
C HIS A 141 -12.17 7.49 -10.86
N TRP A 142 -10.86 7.49 -11.11
CA TRP A 142 -10.05 8.70 -11.22
C TRP A 142 -8.89 8.48 -12.23
N PRO A 143 -8.24 9.55 -12.72
CA PRO A 143 -7.03 9.42 -13.53
C PRO A 143 -5.95 8.62 -12.80
N LEU A 144 -5.24 7.74 -13.50
CA LEU A 144 -4.25 6.87 -12.87
C LEU A 144 -3.17 7.65 -12.09
N GLY A 145 -3.09 7.44 -10.78
CA GLY A 145 -2.25 8.21 -9.88
C GLY A 145 -2.92 8.38 -8.52
N ARG A 146 -2.47 9.39 -7.77
CA ARG A 146 -3.02 9.75 -6.45
C ARG A 146 -4.54 9.88 -6.52
N ARG A 147 -5.25 9.21 -5.61
CA ARG A 147 -6.70 9.35 -5.47
C ARG A 147 -7.05 10.80 -5.08
N PRO A 148 -7.99 11.47 -5.77
CA PRO A 148 -8.45 12.82 -5.41
C PRO A 148 -8.88 12.93 -3.94
N ASP A 149 -8.76 14.12 -3.35
CA ASP A 149 -9.08 14.33 -1.93
C ASP A 149 -10.59 14.27 -1.64
N ASP A 150 -11.42 14.55 -2.64
CA ASP A 150 -12.88 14.49 -2.60
C ASP A 150 -13.45 13.12 -3.02
N HIS A 151 -12.61 12.18 -3.47
CA HIS A 151 -13.07 10.83 -3.78
C HIS A 151 -13.36 10.06 -2.47
N PRO A 152 -14.51 9.36 -2.36
CA PRO A 152 -14.89 8.62 -1.16
C PRO A 152 -13.83 7.58 -0.72
N GLY A 153 -13.74 7.35 0.59
CA GLY A 153 -12.90 6.33 1.20
C GLY A 153 -13.48 4.91 1.09
N LEU A 154 -12.86 3.94 1.78
CA LEU A 154 -13.38 2.55 1.77
C LEU A 154 -14.72 2.45 2.47
N SER A 155 -14.81 3.04 3.67
CA SER A 155 -16.04 3.02 4.47
C SER A 155 -17.20 3.74 3.75
N ASP A 156 -16.94 4.86 3.07
CA ASP A 156 -17.96 5.61 2.32
C ASP A 156 -18.49 4.84 1.11
N LEU A 157 -17.68 3.93 0.55
CA LEU A 157 -18.06 3.05 -0.54
C LEU A 157 -18.74 1.75 -0.05
N GLY A 158 -18.85 1.53 1.26
CA GLY A 158 -19.42 0.30 1.82
C GLY A 158 -18.58 -0.95 1.57
N LEU A 159 -17.25 -0.79 1.43
CA LEU A 159 -16.28 -1.87 1.19
C LEU A 159 -15.54 -2.31 2.47
#